data_AF-A0A0N7MXC7-F1
#
_entry.id   AF-A0A0N7MXC7-F1
#
_cell.length_a   1.000
_cell.length_b   1.000
_cell.length_c   1.000
_cell.angle_alpha   90.00
_cell.angle_beta   90.00
_cell.angle_gamma   90.00
#
_symmetry.space_group_name_H-M   'P 1'
#
loop_
_entity.id
_entity.type
_entity.pdbx_description
1 polymer ?
#
loop_
_entity_poly.entity_id
_entity_poly.type
_entity_poly.pdbx_seq_one_letter_code
_entity_poly.pdbx_strand_id
1 'polypeptide(L)'
;MPRKSPRIEPEFKYDYILYISKEFDDVKRQKFLKFLLETTQHFLAFNYDIDVDVKIEDKKLTFKILGFKPPSSPISQFGPARFEYRLYEYSNGTYTLTIVKKKKI
;
A
#
# COMPACT_ATOMS: atom_id res chain seq x y z
N MET A 1 -30.40 -8.73 -10.09
CA MET A 1 -29.57 -7.51 -9.96
C MET A 1 -28.42 -7.81 -9.01
N PRO A 2 -27.15 -7.61 -9.38
CA PRO A 2 -26.05 -7.80 -8.42
C PRO A 2 -26.16 -6.71 -7.35
N ARG A 3 -26.32 -7.12 -6.09
CA ARG A 3 -26.37 -6.21 -4.95
C ARG A 3 -24.99 -5.55 -4.83
N LYS A 4 -24.91 -4.23 -4.99
CA LYS A 4 -23.71 -3.47 -4.64
C LYS A 4 -23.37 -3.77 -3.18
N SER A 5 -22.17 -4.28 -2.94
CA SER A 5 -21.67 -4.59 -1.60
C SER A 5 -21.79 -3.32 -0.72
N PRO A 6 -22.21 -3.44 0.55
CA PRO A 6 -22.24 -2.29 1.44
C PRO A 6 -20.81 -1.74 1.57
N ARG A 7 -20.65 -0.43 1.41
CA ARG A 7 -19.37 0.27 1.57
C ARG A 7 -19.50 1.12 2.82
N ILE A 8 -18.55 1.00 3.74
CA ILE A 8 -18.43 1.93 4.86
C ILE A 8 -17.78 3.19 4.29
N GLU A 9 -18.45 4.33 4.46
CA GLU A 9 -17.91 5.62 4.01
C GLU A 9 -16.66 5.96 4.82
N PRO A 10 -15.56 6.37 4.18
CA PRO A 10 -14.33 6.69 4.88
C PRO A 10 -14.49 7.95 5.72
N GLU A 11 -13.95 7.93 6.94
CA GLU A 11 -13.92 9.08 7.86
C GLU A 11 -13.06 10.25 7.33
N PHE A 12 -12.18 9.96 6.35
CA PHE A 12 -11.23 10.89 5.77
C PHE A 12 -11.56 11.20 4.29
N LYS A 13 -11.33 12.45 3.85
CA LYS A 13 -11.50 12.89 2.46
C LYS A 13 -10.48 12.32 1.46
N TYR A 14 -9.54 11.49 1.92
CA TYR A 14 -8.48 10.91 1.10
C TYR A 14 -8.79 9.45 0.79
N ASP A 15 -8.40 8.98 -0.39
CA ASP A 15 -8.63 7.59 -0.79
C ASP A 15 -7.61 6.60 -0.17
N TYR A 16 -6.42 7.11 0.20
CA TYR A 16 -5.30 6.30 0.67
C TYR A 16 -4.55 6.98 1.81
N ILE A 17 -3.92 6.16 2.66
CA ILE A 17 -2.99 6.58 3.71
C ILE A 17 -1.68 5.84 3.49
N LEU A 18 -0.55 6.55 3.58
CA LEU A 18 0.78 5.95 3.55
C LEU A 18 1.44 6.10 4.93
N TYR A 19 1.78 4.97 5.53
CA TYR A 19 2.59 4.89 6.74
C TYR A 19 4.04 4.59 6.35
N ILE A 20 4.98 5.33 6.95
CA ILE A 20 6.41 5.12 6.77
C ILE A 20 7.02 4.88 8.15
N SER A 21 7.65 3.72 8.34
CA SER A 21 8.30 3.34 9.58
C SER A 21 9.70 2.78 9.33
N LYS A 22 10.56 2.89 10.35
CA LYS A 22 11.84 2.15 10.39
C LYS A 22 11.61 0.88 11.17
N GLU A 23 11.90 -0.26 10.56
CA GLU A 23 11.73 -1.56 11.18
C GLU A 23 13.01 -2.40 11.06
N PHE A 24 13.03 -3.52 11.76
CA PHE A 24 14.14 -4.47 11.76
C PHE A 24 13.61 -5.83 11.34
N ASP A 25 14.30 -6.46 10.40
CA ASP A 25 14.01 -7.82 9.94
C ASP A 25 14.89 -8.78 10.75
N ASP A 26 14.29 -9.53 11.68
CA ASP A 26 15.02 -10.44 12.56
C ASP A 26 15.68 -11.60 11.80
N VAL A 27 15.09 -12.03 10.67
CA VAL A 27 15.59 -13.13 9.86
C VAL A 27 16.82 -12.67 9.07
N LYS A 28 16.74 -11.50 8.42
CA LYS A 28 17.87 -10.92 7.67
C LYS A 28 18.86 -10.17 8.56
N ARG A 29 18.51 -9.95 9.83
CA ARG A 29 19.23 -9.12 10.80
C ARG A 29 19.58 -7.74 10.26
N GLN A 30 18.64 -7.12 9.55
CA GLN A 30 18.87 -5.86 8.83
C GLN A 30 17.73 -4.87 9.05
N LYS A 31 18.07 -3.58 9.15
CA LYS A 31 17.09 -2.49 9.21
C LYS A 31 16.52 -2.21 7.82
N PHE A 32 15.24 -1.88 7.75
CA PHE A 32 14.58 -1.45 6.53
C PHE A 32 13.63 -0.28 6.78
N LEU A 33 13.34 0.48 5.72
CA LEU A 33 12.22 1.42 5.70
C LEU A 33 11.00 0.69 5.17
N LYS A 34 9.94 0.65 5.97
CA LYS A 34 8.65 0.11 5.58
C LYS A 34 7.78 1.22 5.02
N PHE A 35 7.16 0.94 3.89
CA PHE A 35 6.10 1.75 3.30
C PHE A 35 4.83 0.91 3.26
N LEU A 36 3.83 1.30 4.04
CA LEU A 36 2.54 0.64 4.09
C LEU A 36 1.47 1.58 3.54
N LEU A 37 0.97 1.27 2.35
CA LEU A 37 -0.12 1.99 1.71
C LEU A 37 -1.43 1.26 1.99
N GLU A 38 -2.43 1.98 2.49
CA GLU A 38 -3.75 1.45 2.81
C GLU A 38 -4.86 2.29 2.17
N THR A 39 -5.98 1.68 1.80
CA THR A 39 -7.19 2.44 1.48
C THR A 39 -7.88 2.92 2.74
N THR A 40 -8.49 4.11 2.70
CA THR A 40 -9.36 4.58 3.80
C THR A 40 -10.69 3.82 3.85
N GLN A 41 -11.15 3.32 2.69
CA GLN A 41 -12.32 2.48 2.60
C GLN A 41 -12.01 1.05 3.08
N HIS A 42 -12.93 0.50 3.87
CA HIS A 42 -12.88 -0.89 4.31
C HIS A 42 -13.73 -1.78 3.41
N PHE A 43 -13.23 -2.99 3.12
CA PHE A 43 -13.93 -4.00 2.34
C PHE A 43 -14.52 -5.06 3.28
N LEU A 44 -15.81 -5.34 3.11
CA LEU A 44 -16.57 -6.21 4.02
C LEU A 44 -16.31 -7.72 3.85
N ALA A 45 -15.86 -8.15 2.66
CA ALA A 45 -15.84 -9.57 2.31
C ALA A 45 -14.44 -10.12 1.99
N PHE A 46 -13.48 -9.26 1.63
CA PHE A 46 -12.13 -9.67 1.22
C PHE A 46 -11.14 -8.54 1.49
N ASN A 47 -9.96 -8.89 2.03
CA ASN A 47 -8.80 -8.00 1.98
C ASN A 47 -8.32 -7.95 0.52
N TYR A 48 -8.35 -6.80 -0.13
CA TYR A 48 -7.70 -6.65 -1.42
C TYR A 48 -6.24 -6.26 -1.21
N ASP A 49 -5.36 -6.68 -2.10
CA ASP A 49 -4.04 -6.07 -2.16
C ASP A 49 -4.11 -4.87 -3.11
N ILE A 50 -3.45 -3.77 -2.77
CA ILE A 50 -3.29 -2.66 -3.71
C ILE A 50 -2.21 -3.08 -4.71
N ASP A 51 -2.55 -3.04 -6.00
CA ASP A 51 -1.57 -3.30 -7.04
C ASP A 51 -0.76 -2.02 -7.30
N VAL A 52 0.52 -2.08 -6.95
CA VAL A 52 1.44 -0.94 -7.01
C VAL A 52 2.69 -1.35 -7.77
N ASP A 53 2.96 -0.65 -8.87
CA ASP A 53 4.23 -0.72 -9.58
C ASP A 53 5.25 0.18 -8.88
N VAL A 54 6.38 -0.40 -8.48
CA VAL A 54 7.43 0.28 -7.71
C VAL A 54 8.67 0.44 -8.57
N LYS A 55 9.08 1.70 -8.76
CA LYS A 55 10.34 2.06 -9.40
C LYS A 55 11.25 2.79 -8.42
N ILE A 56 12.50 2.36 -8.34
CA ILE A 56 13.51 3.00 -7.49
C ILE A 56 14.71 3.33 -8.35
N GLU A 57 15.10 4.60 -8.34
CA GLU A 57 16.30 5.12 -8.99
C GLU A 57 17.01 6.02 -7.98
N ASP A 58 18.14 5.57 -7.47
CA ASP A 58 18.90 6.21 -6.40
C ASP A 58 18.05 6.55 -5.16
N LYS A 59 17.74 7.84 -4.98
CA LYS A 59 16.94 8.37 -3.86
C LYS A 59 15.52 8.78 -4.27
N LYS A 60 15.08 8.36 -5.46
CA LYS A 60 13.74 8.61 -6.00
C LYS A 60 12.94 7.31 -6.00
N LEU A 61 11.89 7.28 -5.21
CA LEU A 61 10.92 6.20 -5.17
C LEU A 61 9.66 6.66 -5.90
N THR A 62 9.18 5.84 -6.83
CA THR A 62 7.90 6.08 -7.52
C THR A 62 6.99 4.89 -7.28
N PHE A 63 5.85 5.14 -6.64
CA PHE A 63 4.79 4.16 -6.41
C PHE A 63 3.60 4.51 -7.30
N LYS A 64 3.33 3.65 -8.29
CA LYS A 64 2.23 3.85 -9.23
C LYS A 64 1.11 2.87 -8.91
N ILE A 65 0.00 3.40 -8.41
CA ILE A 65 -1.19 2.62 -8.06
C ILE A 65 -1.90 2.24 -9.37
N LEU A 66 -1.92 0.95 -9.68
CA LEU A 66 -2.55 0.38 -10.86
C LEU A 66 -4.01 -0.03 -10.60
N GLY A 67 -4.32 -0.45 -9.37
CA GLY A 67 -5.66 -0.85 -8.98
C GLY A 67 -5.67 -1.75 -7.75
N PHE A 68 -6.59 -2.71 -7.75
CA PHE A 68 -6.71 -3.75 -6.72
C PHE A 68 -6.44 -5.10 -7.35
N LYS A 69 -5.74 -5.97 -6.63
CA LYS A 69 -5.56 -7.38 -6.98
C LYS A 69 -6.15 -8.27 -5.88
N PRO A 70 -6.51 -9.52 -6.20
CA PRO A 70 -6.98 -10.47 -5.21
C PRO A 70 -5.94 -10.61 -4.08
N PRO A 71 -6.36 -10.92 -2.85
CA PRO A 71 -5.42 -11.12 -1.76
C PRO A 71 -4.44 -12.23 -2.08
N SER A 72 -3.18 -12.01 -1.70
CA SER A 72 -2.14 -13.03 -1.74
C SER A 72 -2.41 -14.19 -0.77
N SER A 73 -3.24 -13.96 0.26
CA SER A 73 -3.62 -14.95 1.27
C SER A 73 -5.09 -15.36 1.12
N PRO A 74 -5.44 -16.66 1.20
CA PRO A 74 -6.82 -17.13 1.11
C PRO A 74 -7.69 -16.77 2.33
N ILE A 75 -7.10 -16.15 3.36
CA ILE A 75 -7.79 -15.81 4.60
C ILE A 75 -8.66 -14.56 4.36
N SER A 76 -9.98 -14.75 4.38
CA SER A 76 -10.94 -13.65 4.38
C SER A 76 -10.89 -12.94 5.74
N GLN A 77 -10.50 -11.67 5.71
CA GLN A 77 -10.55 -10.78 6.86
C GLN A 77 -11.18 -9.45 6.40
N PHE A 78 -11.86 -8.79 7.32
CA PHE A 78 -12.33 -7.42 7.15
C PHE A 78 -11.16 -6.46 7.27
N GLY A 79 -11.05 -5.50 6.36
CA GLY A 79 -9.97 -4.53 6.42
C GLY A 79 -9.85 -3.61 5.21
N PRO A 80 -8.92 -2.65 5.27
CA PRO A 80 -8.53 -1.86 4.11
C PRO A 80 -7.75 -2.73 3.12
N ALA A 81 -7.71 -2.30 1.86
CA ALA A 81 -6.76 -2.87 0.91
C ALA A 81 -5.35 -2.39 1.26
N ARG A 82 -4.34 -3.27 1.16
CA ARG A 82 -2.99 -2.98 1.63
C ARG A 82 -1.92 -3.25 0.57
N PHE A 83 -0.84 -2.48 0.63
CA PHE A 83 0.40 -2.75 -0.07
C PHE A 83 1.56 -2.44 0.87
N GLU A 84 2.50 -3.37 1.00
CA GLU A 84 3.71 -3.22 1.81
C GLU A 84 4.95 -3.30 0.91
N TYR A 85 5.83 -2.31 1.05
CA TYR A 85 7.15 -2.32 0.44
C TYR A 85 8.23 -2.12 1.49
N ARG A 86 9.29 -2.94 1.42
CA ARG A 86 10.44 -2.88 2.32
C ARG A 86 11.68 -2.46 1.55
N LEU A 87 12.20 -1.27 1.88
CA LEU A 87 13.47 -0.79 1.34
C LEU A 87 14.60 -1.15 2.31
N TYR A 88 15.42 -2.11 1.92
CA TYR A 88 16.67 -2.45 2.60
C TYR A 88 17.82 -1.58 2.08
N GLU A 89 18.93 -1.54 2.81
CA GLU A 89 20.19 -0.89 2.37
C GLU A 89 20.07 0.59 1.98
N TYR A 90 19.06 1.28 2.50
CA TYR A 90 18.90 2.71 2.26
C TYR A 90 20.06 3.49 2.87
N SER A 91 20.66 4.37 2.07
CA SER A 91 21.67 5.33 2.55
C SER A 91 21.02 6.49 3.30
N ASN A 92 21.77 7.14 4.20
CA ASN A 92 21.29 8.34 4.86
C ASN A 92 21.10 9.50 3.86
N GLY A 93 20.08 10.32 4.11
CA GLY A 93 19.83 11.56 3.37
C GLY A 93 18.36 11.73 2.96
N THR A 94 18.13 12.68 2.06
CA THR A 94 16.80 13.03 1.58
C THR A 94 16.38 12.12 0.44
N TYR A 95 15.18 11.55 0.54
CA TYR A 95 14.52 10.79 -0.51
C TYR A 95 13.32 11.56 -1.03
N THR A 96 13.02 11.37 -2.32
CA THR A 96 11.79 11.86 -2.93
C THR A 96 10.88 10.67 -3.20
N LEU A 97 9.69 10.68 -2.59
CA LEU A 97 8.64 9.71 -2.87
C LEU A 97 7.56 10.36 -3.75
N THR A 98 7.30 9.76 -4.91
CA THR A 98 6.22 10.17 -5.81
C THR A 98 5.15 9.09 -5.85
N ILE A 99 3.91 9.45 -5.54
CA ILE A 99 2.76 8.55 -5.59
C ILE A 99 1.88 8.95 -6.76
N VAL A 100 1.66 8.03 -7.70
CA VAL A 100 0.85 8.27 -8.90
C VAL A 100 -0.38 7.39 -8.88
N LYS A 101 -1.56 7.99 -8.84
CA LYS A 101 -2.84 7.30 -9.06
C LYS A 101 -3.26 7.50 -10.51
N LYS A 102 -3.43 6.41 -11.27
CA LYS A 102 -4.00 6.51 -12.62
C LYS A 102 -5.45 6.99 -12.51
N LYS A 103 -5.75 8.19 -13.00
CA LYS A 103 -7.15 8.62 -13.19
C LYS A 103 -7.76 7.71 -14.26
N LYS A 104 -8.99 7.21 -14.00
CA LYS A 104 -9.80 6.63 -15.07
C LYS A 104 -10.07 7.76 -16.08
N ILE A 105 -9.65 7.53 -17.32
CA ILE A 105 -10.04 8.32 -18.49
C ILE A 105 -11.48 7.95 -18.81
#